data_AF-A0A1F5Y253-F1
#
_entry.id   AF-A0A1F5Y253-F1
#
_cell.length_a   1.000
_cell.length_b   1.000
_cell.length_c   1.000
_cell.angle_alpha   90.00
_cell.angle_beta   90.00
_cell.angle_gamma   90.00
#
_symmetry.space_group_name_H-M   'P 1'
#
loop_
_entity.id
_entity.type
_entity.pdbx_description
1 polymer ?
#
loop_
_entity_poly.entity_id
_entity_poly.type
_entity_poly.pdbx_seq_one_letter_code
_entity_poly.pdbx_strand_id
1 'polypeptide(L)'
;MWVEGQIDGARLTISSAKFPDNSSTRTSIAVNNNILYTNYDGSDVIGLIAQNNFNVGLKSLDTLRIDAALIAQNGRVGRHYYGSSCGTGYVGSTITLLGMIATNQRYGFAYTDGTGYQTRNINYDGNLLYAPPPSFPRTSDQYTTISWEELK
;
A
#
# COMPACT_ATOMS: atom_id res chain seq x y z
N MET A 1 4.76 8.79 -9.94
CA MET A 1 5.14 7.51 -10.60
C MET A 1 3.91 6.62 -10.66
N TRP A 2 3.64 5.95 -11.77
CA TRP A 2 2.59 4.93 -11.87
C TRP A 2 3.18 3.53 -11.79
N VAL A 3 2.51 2.62 -11.08
CA VAL A 3 2.93 1.22 -10.90
C VAL A 3 1.74 0.30 -11.13
N GLU A 4 1.97 -0.75 -11.92
CA GLU A 4 1.03 -1.84 -12.19
C GLU A 4 1.82 -3.06 -12.69
N GLY A 5 1.25 -4.26 -12.55
CA GLY A 5 1.84 -5.49 -13.09
C GLY A 5 1.83 -6.67 -12.13
N GLN A 6 2.62 -7.68 -12.46
CA GLN A 6 2.71 -8.95 -11.73
C GLN A 6 4.17 -9.39 -11.70
N ILE A 7 4.57 -10.04 -10.60
CA ILE A 7 5.89 -10.66 -10.44
C ILE A 7 5.77 -12.18 -10.25
N ASP A 8 6.85 -12.91 -10.51
CA ASP A 8 6.95 -14.36 -10.33
C ASP A 8 8.37 -14.76 -9.93
N GLY A 9 8.50 -15.53 -8.86
CA GLY A 9 9.74 -15.95 -8.21
C GLY A 9 10.68 -14.81 -7.77
N ALA A 10 10.18 -13.61 -7.51
CA ALA A 10 11.03 -12.42 -7.36
C ALA A 10 10.65 -11.51 -6.18
N ARG A 11 11.64 -10.76 -5.68
CA ARG A 11 11.42 -9.73 -4.65
C ARG A 11 11.91 -8.39 -5.15
N LEU A 12 11.03 -7.40 -5.15
CA LEU A 12 11.26 -6.10 -5.77
C LEU A 12 10.88 -4.96 -4.81
N THR A 13 11.74 -3.95 -4.72
CA THR A 13 11.42 -2.70 -4.02
C THR A 13 11.47 -1.54 -5.00
N ILE A 14 10.36 -0.82 -5.14
CA ILE A 14 10.25 0.37 -5.98
C ILE A 14 10.04 1.59 -5.08
N SER A 15 10.96 2.55 -5.18
CA SER A 15 10.90 3.78 -4.40
C SER A 15 10.68 4.99 -5.31
N SER A 16 9.70 5.83 -4.97
CA SER A 16 9.48 7.12 -5.62
C SER A 16 9.98 8.22 -4.69
N ALA A 17 11.17 8.75 -4.99
CA ALA A 17 11.84 9.77 -4.20
C ALA A 17 12.54 10.81 -5.10
N LYS A 18 12.57 12.06 -4.63
CA LYS A 18 13.43 13.12 -5.17
C LYS A 18 14.37 13.61 -4.07
N PHE A 19 15.65 13.77 -4.43
CA PHE A 19 16.70 14.23 -3.53
C PHE A 19 17.36 15.53 -4.04
N PRO A 20 17.77 16.44 -3.14
CA PRO A 20 17.59 16.40 -1.69
C PRO A 20 16.09 16.49 -1.28
N ASP A 21 15.74 15.98 -0.10
CA ASP A 21 14.34 16.00 0.37
C ASP A 21 13.85 17.44 0.54
N ASN A 22 12.71 17.73 -0.08
CA ASN A 22 12.01 18.99 0.06
C ASN A 22 10.51 18.71 -0.03
N SER A 23 9.76 19.12 1.00
CA SER A 23 8.32 18.88 1.13
C SER A 23 7.50 19.27 -0.09
N SER A 24 7.89 20.33 -0.81
CA SER A 24 7.22 20.81 -2.02
C SER A 24 7.44 19.94 -3.26
N THR A 25 8.45 19.06 -3.24
CA THR A 25 8.84 18.23 -4.40
C THR A 25 8.74 16.73 -4.14
N ARG A 26 8.26 16.31 -2.97
CA ARG A 26 8.12 14.90 -2.60
C ARG A 26 7.19 14.18 -3.58
N THR A 27 7.70 13.11 -4.15
CA THR A 27 6.98 12.34 -5.17
C THR A 27 6.03 11.32 -4.55
N SER A 28 5.00 10.96 -5.32
CA SER A 28 3.98 9.98 -4.93
C SER A 28 3.94 8.81 -5.91
N ILE A 29 3.48 7.67 -5.43
CA ILE A 29 3.14 6.49 -6.23
C ILE A 29 1.63 6.51 -6.48
N ALA A 30 1.22 6.19 -7.71
CA ALA A 30 -0.18 6.07 -8.10
C ALA A 30 -0.45 4.70 -8.73
N VAL A 31 -1.60 4.10 -8.42
CA VAL A 31 -2.01 2.78 -8.90
C VAL A 31 -3.44 2.84 -9.41
N ASN A 32 -3.65 2.33 -10.62
CA ASN A 32 -4.97 2.22 -11.26
C ASN A 32 -5.34 0.76 -11.57
N ASN A 33 -4.35 -0.07 -11.88
CA ASN A 33 -4.53 -1.50 -12.17
C ASN A 33 -3.94 -2.37 -11.06
N ASN A 34 -4.13 -3.68 -11.20
CA ASN A 34 -3.67 -4.64 -10.21
C ASN A 34 -2.14 -4.64 -10.07
N ILE A 35 -1.70 -4.95 -8.86
CA ILE A 35 -0.33 -5.33 -8.52
C ILE A 35 -0.43 -6.73 -7.92
N LEU A 36 0.18 -7.73 -8.56
CA LEU A 36 -0.07 -9.13 -8.25
C LEU A 36 1.20 -9.91 -7.90
N TYR A 37 1.05 -10.84 -6.97
CA TYR A 37 1.98 -11.97 -6.80
C TYR A 37 1.51 -13.16 -7.63
N THR A 38 2.46 -13.93 -8.15
CA THR A 38 2.16 -15.24 -8.75
C THR A 38 2.09 -16.30 -7.65
N ASN A 39 2.97 -16.20 -6.65
CA ASN A 39 3.12 -17.13 -5.53
C ASN A 39 2.89 -16.44 -4.18
N TYR A 40 2.20 -17.10 -3.25
CA TYR A 40 1.83 -16.52 -1.95
C TYR A 40 2.57 -17.17 -0.76
N ASP A 41 3.66 -17.87 -1.04
CA ASP A 41 4.51 -18.59 -0.09
C ASP A 41 5.72 -17.77 0.41
N GLY A 42 5.79 -16.49 0.05
CA GLY A 42 6.88 -15.58 0.38
C GLY A 42 8.03 -15.54 -0.63
N SER A 43 7.93 -16.29 -1.74
CA SER A 43 8.87 -16.16 -2.86
C SER A 43 8.67 -14.86 -3.65
N ASP A 44 7.41 -14.40 -3.78
CA ASP A 44 7.05 -13.15 -4.42
C ASP A 44 6.76 -12.04 -3.41
N VAL A 45 7.48 -10.93 -3.53
CA VAL A 45 7.28 -9.78 -2.64
C VAL A 45 7.54 -8.46 -3.35
N ILE A 46 6.56 -7.55 -3.32
CA ILE A 46 6.70 -6.17 -3.82
C ILE A 46 6.67 -5.20 -2.65
N GLY A 47 7.69 -4.36 -2.53
CA GLY A 47 7.73 -3.20 -1.65
C GLY A 47 7.59 -1.91 -2.43
N LEU A 48 6.64 -1.05 -2.07
CA LEU A 48 6.43 0.27 -2.68
C LEU A 48 6.62 1.36 -1.65
N ILE A 49 7.60 2.23 -1.87
CA ILE A 49 7.96 3.31 -0.94
C ILE A 49 7.74 4.65 -1.63
N ALA A 50 6.77 5.43 -1.16
CA ALA A 50 6.53 6.79 -1.60
C ALA A 50 7.01 7.80 -0.57
N GLN A 51 7.77 8.82 -1.01
CA GLN A 51 8.13 9.94 -0.13
C GLN A 51 6.90 10.68 0.40
N ASN A 52 5.90 10.92 -0.45
CA ASN A 52 4.67 11.62 -0.05
C ASN A 52 3.49 10.66 0.14
N ASN A 53 2.77 10.31 -0.93
CA ASN A 53 1.57 9.47 -0.85
C ASN A 53 1.68 8.23 -1.72
N PHE A 54 0.97 7.18 -1.32
CA PHE A 54 0.55 6.11 -2.21
C PHE A 54 -0.93 6.28 -2.51
N ASN A 55 -1.28 6.47 -3.77
CA ASN A 55 -2.61 6.86 -4.19
C ASN A 55 -3.25 5.85 -5.14
N VAL A 56 -4.45 5.39 -4.82
CA VAL A 56 -5.33 4.79 -5.81
C VAL A 56 -6.01 5.91 -6.60
N GLY A 57 -5.95 5.85 -7.93
CA GLY A 57 -6.48 6.91 -8.78
C GLY A 57 -8.01 6.91 -8.90
N LEU A 58 -8.53 7.91 -9.61
CA LEU A 58 -9.96 8.01 -9.94
C LEU A 58 -10.40 6.89 -10.91
N LYS A 59 -9.58 6.62 -11.93
CA LYS A 59 -9.83 5.62 -12.98
C LYS A 59 -9.15 4.29 -12.64
N SER A 60 -9.27 3.86 -11.40
CA SER A 60 -8.80 2.55 -10.96
C SER A 60 -9.82 1.45 -11.27
N LEU A 61 -9.38 0.20 -11.27
CA LEU A 61 -10.25 -0.96 -11.46
C LEU A 61 -11.36 -1.01 -10.41
N ASP A 62 -12.56 -1.43 -10.83
CA ASP A 62 -13.71 -1.60 -9.95
C ASP A 62 -13.47 -2.69 -8.89
N THR A 63 -12.79 -3.77 -9.29
CA THR A 63 -12.21 -4.76 -8.39
C THR A 63 -10.70 -4.67 -8.48
N LEU A 64 -10.08 -4.07 -7.47
CA LEU A 64 -8.64 -3.80 -7.42
C LEU A 64 -7.93 -4.75 -6.46
N ARG A 65 -6.85 -5.37 -6.91
CA ARG A 65 -5.96 -6.21 -6.09
C ARG A 65 -4.58 -5.57 -6.01
N ILE A 66 -4.07 -5.41 -4.79
CA ILE A 66 -2.73 -4.91 -4.51
C ILE A 66 -2.01 -5.88 -3.59
N ASP A 67 -1.10 -6.65 -4.15
CA ASP A 67 -0.16 -7.51 -3.43
C ASP A 67 1.16 -6.75 -3.26
N ALA A 68 1.29 -6.02 -2.15
CA ALA A 68 2.47 -5.20 -1.88
C ALA A 68 2.56 -4.75 -0.41
N ALA A 69 3.80 -4.64 0.08
CA ALA A 69 4.14 -3.84 1.25
C ALA A 69 4.19 -2.36 0.86
N LEU A 70 3.30 -1.53 1.42
CA LEU A 70 3.14 -0.13 1.06
C LEU A 70 3.67 0.80 2.16
N ILE A 71 4.51 1.76 1.78
CA ILE A 71 4.99 2.85 2.64
C ILE A 71 4.64 4.20 2.01
N ALA A 72 3.98 5.06 2.79
CA ALA A 72 3.90 6.50 2.55
C ALA A 72 4.64 7.22 3.69
N GLN A 73 5.86 7.69 3.42
CA GLN A 73 6.78 8.19 4.45
C GLN A 73 6.23 9.44 5.17
N ASN A 74 5.61 10.36 4.43
CA ASN A 74 5.15 11.64 4.98
C ASN A 74 3.64 11.85 4.87
N GLY A 75 2.99 11.21 3.90
CA GLY A 75 1.57 11.36 3.60
C GLY A 75 0.75 10.13 3.96
N ARG A 76 -0.19 9.78 3.08
CA ARG A 76 -1.10 8.64 3.27
C ARG A 76 -0.95 7.56 2.22
N VAL A 77 -1.21 6.33 2.64
CA VAL A 77 -1.61 5.23 1.74
C VAL A 77 -3.13 5.25 1.62
N GLY A 78 -3.66 5.45 0.42
CA GLY A 78 -5.10 5.50 0.27
C GLY A 78 -5.59 5.96 -1.09
N ARG A 79 -6.82 6.44 -1.11
CA ARG A 79 -7.47 7.04 -2.25
C ARG A 79 -7.75 8.52 -1.95
N HIS A 80 -7.85 9.35 -2.98
CA HIS A 80 -8.39 10.71 -2.83
C HIS A 80 -9.92 10.69 -2.79
N TYR A 81 -10.48 11.78 -2.25
CA TYR A 81 -11.91 12.01 -2.34
C TYR A 81 -12.22 12.36 -3.79
N TYR A 82 -13.09 11.56 -4.37
CA TYR A 82 -13.62 11.78 -5.71
C TYR A 82 -15.13 11.77 -5.57
N GLY A 83 -15.77 12.88 -5.95
CA GLY A 83 -17.23 12.98 -6.00
C GLY A 83 -17.76 12.73 -7.41
N SER A 84 -19.08 12.76 -7.56
CA SER A 84 -19.75 12.66 -8.86
C SER A 84 -19.31 13.73 -9.86
N SER A 85 -18.90 14.92 -9.38
CA SER A 85 -18.35 15.99 -10.19
C SER A 85 -16.99 15.67 -10.83
N CYS A 86 -16.28 14.64 -10.34
CA CYS A 86 -15.02 14.18 -10.93
C CYS A 86 -15.22 13.28 -12.17
N GLY A 87 -16.47 12.95 -12.53
CA GLY A 87 -16.81 12.06 -13.63
C GLY A 87 -17.14 10.64 -13.15
N THR A 88 -16.85 9.61 -13.94
CA THR A 88 -17.09 8.20 -13.59
C THR A 88 -15.91 7.55 -12.85
N GLY A 89 -16.16 6.50 -12.07
CA GLY A 89 -15.12 5.74 -11.33
C GLY A 89 -14.88 6.23 -9.90
N TYR A 90 -15.65 7.19 -9.41
CA TYR A 90 -15.54 7.69 -8.04
C TYR A 90 -16.00 6.67 -6.97
N VAL A 91 -16.80 5.69 -7.37
CA VAL A 91 -17.17 4.49 -6.59
C VAL A 91 -16.49 3.27 -7.22
N GLY A 92 -15.95 2.39 -6.38
CA GLY A 92 -15.47 1.06 -6.79
C GLY A 92 -16.05 -0.04 -5.90
N SER A 93 -16.19 -1.24 -6.43
CA SER A 93 -16.76 -2.38 -5.71
C SER A 93 -15.84 -2.88 -4.57
N THR A 94 -14.64 -3.36 -4.90
CA THR A 94 -13.76 -4.01 -3.93
C THR A 94 -12.31 -3.62 -4.13
N ILE A 95 -11.63 -3.30 -3.03
CA ILE A 95 -10.17 -3.28 -2.96
C ILE A 95 -9.70 -4.40 -2.04
N THR A 96 -8.80 -5.23 -2.53
CA THR A 96 -8.10 -6.23 -1.73
C THR A 96 -6.62 -5.91 -1.69
N LEU A 97 -6.09 -5.73 -0.49
CA LEU A 97 -4.68 -5.55 -0.23
C LEU A 97 -4.17 -6.76 0.56
N LEU A 98 -3.13 -7.39 0.05
CA LEU A 98 -2.31 -8.35 0.80
C LEU A 98 -0.90 -7.78 0.90
N GLY A 99 -0.39 -7.65 2.12
CA GLY A 99 0.93 -7.06 2.34
C GLY A 99 0.99 -6.30 3.66
N MET A 100 1.38 -5.04 3.62
CA MET A 100 1.33 -4.17 4.80
C MET A 100 1.07 -2.72 4.40
N ILE A 101 0.59 -1.92 5.36
CA ILE A 101 0.44 -0.48 5.20
C ILE A 101 1.22 0.20 6.32
N ALA A 102 2.22 0.98 5.95
CA ALA A 102 2.90 1.91 6.83
C ALA A 102 2.72 3.33 6.29
N THR A 103 2.16 4.22 7.10
CA THR A 103 1.66 5.52 6.66
C THR A 103 1.77 6.54 7.78
N ASN A 104 2.17 7.76 7.46
CA ASN A 104 2.28 8.84 8.46
C ASN A 104 0.92 9.47 8.77
N GLN A 105 0.01 9.48 7.79
CA GLN A 105 -1.38 9.92 7.96
C GLN A 105 -2.32 8.71 7.93
N ARG A 106 -3.56 8.91 8.39
CA ARG A 106 -4.59 7.86 8.36
C ARG A 106 -4.76 7.30 6.94
N TYR A 107 -4.63 5.97 6.81
CA TYR A 107 -4.94 5.29 5.55
C TYR A 107 -6.45 5.35 5.27
N GLY A 108 -6.83 5.26 4.00
CA GLY A 108 -8.26 5.18 3.65
C GLY A 108 -8.52 5.07 2.16
N PHE A 109 -9.45 4.19 1.80
CA PHE A 109 -9.86 3.93 0.40
C PHE A 109 -11.33 4.27 0.13
N ALA A 110 -12.06 4.75 1.13
CA ALA A 110 -13.48 5.08 1.08
C ALA A 110 -13.83 6.24 2.02
N TYR A 111 -14.97 6.88 1.77
CA TYR A 111 -15.49 8.01 2.52
C TYR A 111 -16.89 7.71 3.07
N THR A 112 -17.40 8.59 3.93
CA THR A 112 -18.65 8.40 4.68
C THR A 112 -19.92 8.63 3.87
N ASP A 113 -19.79 9.05 2.61
CA ASP A 113 -20.88 9.41 1.69
C ASP A 113 -21.11 8.37 0.59
N GLY A 114 -20.54 7.18 0.75
CA GLY A 114 -20.63 6.10 -0.24
C GLY A 114 -19.63 6.20 -1.39
N THR A 115 -18.72 7.18 -1.38
CA THR A 115 -17.64 7.27 -2.38
C THR A 115 -16.40 6.44 -2.01
N GLY A 116 -15.66 5.99 -3.02
CA GLY A 116 -14.54 5.06 -2.88
C GLY A 116 -14.94 3.58 -2.92
N TYR A 117 -14.07 2.72 -2.37
CA TYR A 117 -14.26 1.27 -2.41
C TYR A 117 -15.23 0.79 -1.34
N GLN A 118 -16.32 0.15 -1.75
CA GLN A 118 -17.36 -0.32 -0.82
C GLN A 118 -16.81 -1.41 0.10
N THR A 119 -16.16 -2.42 -0.48
CA THR A 119 -15.50 -3.50 0.25
C THR A 119 -13.99 -3.28 0.30
N ARG A 120 -13.40 -3.37 1.48
CA ARG A 120 -11.97 -3.16 1.73
C ARG A 120 -11.41 -4.36 2.49
N ASN A 121 -10.78 -5.29 1.78
CA ASN A 121 -10.12 -6.44 2.36
C ASN A 121 -8.65 -6.08 2.55
N ILE A 122 -8.23 -5.75 3.77
CA ILE A 122 -6.86 -5.34 4.06
C ILE A 122 -6.23 -6.40 4.95
N ASN A 123 -5.40 -7.25 4.34
CA ASN A 123 -4.82 -8.42 4.97
C ASN A 123 -3.31 -8.23 5.13
N TYR A 124 -2.81 -8.47 6.34
CA TYR A 124 -1.38 -8.51 6.58
C TYR A 124 -0.78 -9.77 5.96
N ASP A 125 0.32 -9.62 5.21
CA ASP A 125 1.11 -10.75 4.70
C ASP A 125 2.15 -11.16 5.73
N GLY A 126 1.94 -12.31 6.37
CA GLY A 126 2.85 -12.87 7.36
C GLY A 126 4.23 -13.22 6.82
N ASN A 127 4.36 -13.44 5.50
CA ASN A 127 5.65 -13.74 4.89
C ASN A 127 6.62 -12.56 4.97
N LEU A 128 6.12 -11.32 5.10
CA LEU A 128 6.94 -10.11 5.23
C LEU A 128 7.86 -10.12 6.46
N LEU A 129 7.56 -10.94 7.48
CA LEU A 129 8.42 -11.11 8.65
C LEU A 129 9.73 -11.82 8.32
N TYR A 130 9.68 -12.83 7.46
CA TYR A 130 10.83 -13.69 7.13
C TYR A 130 11.42 -13.38 5.74
N ALA A 131 10.61 -12.83 4.85
CA ALA A 131 10.95 -12.45 3.49
C ALA A 131 10.49 -11.01 3.19
N PRO A 132 11.01 -9.97 3.88
CA PRO A 132 10.68 -8.60 3.53
C PRO A 132 11.22 -8.25 2.13
N PRO A 133 10.63 -7.23 1.45
CA PRO A 133 11.21 -6.68 0.24
C PRO A 133 12.67 -6.23 0.50
N PRO A 134 13.59 -6.33 -0.48
CA PRO A 134 14.97 -5.87 -0.32
C PRO A 134 15.02 -4.41 0.09
N SER A 135 15.84 -4.06 1.08
CA SER A 135 15.99 -2.68 1.59
C SER A 135 14.69 -2.04 2.12
N PHE A 136 13.68 -2.83 2.47
CA PHE A 136 12.48 -2.37 3.15
C PHE A 136 12.75 -2.20 4.66
N PRO A 137 12.21 -1.18 5.33
CA PRO A 137 12.40 -1.00 6.76
C PRO A 137 11.89 -2.22 7.53
N ARG A 138 12.76 -2.83 8.35
CA ARG A 138 12.38 -3.93 9.23
C ARG A 138 11.86 -3.35 10.54
N THR A 139 10.69 -3.79 10.96
CA THR A 139 10.11 -3.41 12.26
C THR A 139 10.74 -4.19 13.43
N SER A 140 11.43 -5.31 13.17
CA SER A 140 12.07 -6.14 14.20
C SER A 140 13.10 -5.39 15.06
N ASP A 141 13.69 -4.31 14.54
CA ASP A 141 14.67 -3.51 15.28
C ASP A 141 14.00 -2.47 16.20
N GLN A 142 12.67 -2.45 16.27
CA GLN A 142 11.88 -1.45 17.01
C GLN A 142 10.87 -2.04 18.01
N TYR A 143 10.66 -3.36 18.03
CA TYR A 143 9.78 -4.02 19.01
C TYR A 143 10.61 -4.78 20.04
N THR A 144 10.71 -4.23 21.25
CA THR A 144 11.15 -4.97 22.45
C THR A 144 9.91 -5.46 23.20
N THR A 145 9.89 -6.72 23.61
CA THR A 145 8.83 -7.24 24.50
C THR A 145 9.03 -6.62 25.88
N ILE A 146 8.15 -5.69 26.27
CA ILE A 146 8.29 -4.93 27.52
C ILE A 146 7.84 -5.74 28.74
N SER A 147 6.88 -6.67 28.58
CA SER A 147 6.56 -7.68 29.60
C SER A 147 5.64 -8.76 29.02
N TRP A 148 5.70 -9.96 29.61
CA TRP A 148 4.72 -11.03 29.43
C TRP A 148 4.40 -11.58 30.82
N GLU A 149 3.13 -11.89 31.07
CA GLU A 149 2.68 -12.64 32.24
C GLU A 149 1.76 -13.76 31.76
N GLU A 150 2.07 -14.98 32.16
CA GLU A 150 1.22 -16.14 31.95
C GLU A 150 0.42 -16.38 33.23
N LEU A 151 -0.89 -16.17 33.15
CA LEU A 151 -1.79 -16.47 34.26
C LEU A 151 -2.15 -17.95 34.22
N LYS A 152 -1.92 -18.62 35.35
CA LYS A 152 -2.14 -20.05 35.56
C LYS A 152 -3.54 -20.34 36.10
#